data_AF-A0A367R1H5-F1
#
_entry.id   AF-A0A367R1H5-F1
#
_cell.length_a   1.000
_cell.length_b   1.000
_cell.length_c   1.000
_cell.angle_alpha   90.00
_cell.angle_beta   90.00
_cell.angle_gamma   90.00
#
_symmetry.space_group_name_H-M   'P 1'
#
loop_
_entity.id
_entity.type
_entity.pdbx_description
1 polymer ?
#
loop_
_entity_poly.entity_id
_entity_poly.type
_entity_poly.pdbx_seq_one_letter_code
_entity_poly.pdbx_strand_id
1 'polypeptide(L)'
;MSNPDNNLEQYEKLINNSEPINIDDPAYEQILKDLQGGIIKSYGRNYSLYIFIQFDNEKAKDVKQWIQDQAKNITSTSKQLKHTETYKKMRQQDPSFSGELCKNFFLSYQGYKTLGFDPTNPKPDDQGNKKSKLDDSDFKGGMKCDWETTYRPTDNTPTDYWYNPPENWDIGKVHIDALILLAHNCLEYLKKEANSIIDKCEEFGKVVACEAGYILKDSNDKTKSLSIGPFGFADSISQPLFLKKDYDNYCKNQNIEQWDPKASLNLVLAKDPFGEPYSYGSYCVWQKLETCLERFEQKVGELANCLKSDRERASALVIGRFKDGTPLDLSDLPNQNDGSSIANSFNYADDFHGSKCPIQAHIRKVNPRKDKTEQNKDQTEVEESRRTNSRIVRAGRIYFDNSNALQTSNMSQLCLNKLDYLNEVSKQSLEKNIASISGLLFVCFQKSIHGQFQKLQQDWADDRNFPKNQDSIYLDPVIGHPVTKRLLDPLKEQKWPPKWNSGDSEDDFTPYLFYNCVRNKGGEFFFAPSISFLENIAIDCIKSLQN
;
A
#
# COMPACT_ATOMS: atom_id res chain seq x y z
N MET A 1 8.89 28.32 31.42
CA MET A 1 9.58 27.90 30.20
C MET A 1 9.81 26.40 30.33
N SER A 2 9.03 25.58 29.62
CA SER A 2 9.21 24.13 29.60
C SER A 2 10.51 23.81 28.87
N ASN A 3 11.35 22.94 29.44
CA ASN A 3 12.59 22.49 28.81
C ASN A 3 12.24 21.82 27.47
N PRO A 4 12.74 22.28 26.31
CA PRO A 4 12.43 21.67 25.01
C PRO A 4 12.77 20.17 24.95
N ASP A 5 13.76 19.70 25.73
CA ASP A 5 14.11 18.28 25.83
C ASP A 5 13.02 17.43 26.50
N ASN A 6 12.30 17.98 27.50
CA ASN A 6 11.19 17.27 28.15
C ASN A 6 10.01 17.04 27.19
N ASN A 7 9.85 17.92 26.20
CA ASN A 7 8.80 17.78 25.19
C ASN A 7 9.17 16.71 24.16
N LEU A 8 10.43 16.61 23.72
CA LEU A 8 10.89 15.59 22.76
C LEU A 8 10.67 14.17 23.29
N GLU A 9 11.07 13.90 24.53
CA GLU A 9 10.86 12.58 25.16
C GLU A 9 9.37 12.24 25.28
N GLN A 10 8.52 13.24 25.51
CA GLN A 10 7.06 13.07 25.54
C GLN A 10 6.50 12.67 24.16
N TYR A 11 6.93 13.32 23.08
CA TYR A 11 6.47 12.97 21.74
C TYR A 11 7.00 11.61 21.27
N GLU A 12 8.23 11.24 21.62
CA GLU A 12 8.74 9.89 21.36
C GLU A 12 7.92 8.83 22.12
N LYS A 13 7.48 9.10 23.35
CA LYS A 13 6.54 8.24 24.07
C LYS A 13 5.21 8.11 23.35
N LEU A 14 4.67 9.19 22.77
CA LEU A 14 3.43 9.14 21.98
C LEU A 14 3.56 8.30 20.72
N ILE A 15 4.68 8.42 19.99
CA ILE A 15 4.92 7.66 18.76
C ILE A 15 5.09 6.17 19.04
N ASN A 16 5.78 5.83 20.12
CA ASN A 16 6.02 4.45 20.55
C ASN A 16 4.87 3.87 21.40
N ASN A 17 3.84 4.67 21.74
CA ASN A 17 2.70 4.19 22.48
C ASN A 17 1.97 3.13 21.64
N SER A 18 1.88 1.92 22.18
CA SER A 18 1.15 0.84 21.54
C SER A 18 -0.35 1.03 21.66
N GLU A 19 -0.87 1.79 22.63
CA GLU A 19 -2.30 1.94 22.84
C GLU A 19 -3.01 2.74 21.74
N PRO A 20 -4.26 2.36 21.38
CA PRO A 20 -5.00 3.05 20.33
C PRO A 20 -5.28 4.51 20.70
N ILE A 21 -5.09 5.39 19.71
CA ILE A 21 -5.17 6.84 19.87
C ILE A 21 -6.62 7.28 19.97
N ASN A 22 -6.94 8.04 21.03
CA ASN A 22 -8.14 8.87 21.05
C ASN A 22 -7.86 10.18 20.29
N ILE A 23 -8.68 10.46 19.27
CA ILE A 23 -8.48 11.62 18.39
C ILE A 23 -8.68 12.97 19.10
N ASP A 24 -9.37 12.95 20.24
CA ASP A 24 -9.63 14.13 21.07
C ASP A 24 -8.58 14.31 22.17
N ASP A 25 -7.58 13.42 22.26
CA ASP A 25 -6.46 13.57 23.20
C ASP A 25 -5.55 14.72 22.74
N PRO A 26 -5.43 15.81 23.53
CA PRO A 26 -4.64 16.98 23.16
C PRO A 26 -3.16 16.65 22.98
N ALA A 27 -2.65 15.55 23.56
CA ALA A 27 -1.25 15.14 23.40
C ALA A 27 -0.90 14.82 21.94
N TYR A 28 -1.84 14.30 21.16
CA TYR A 28 -1.63 13.97 19.74
C TYR A 28 -1.98 15.11 18.79
N GLU A 29 -2.56 16.22 19.28
CA GLU A 29 -3.12 17.27 18.42
C GLU A 29 -2.08 17.83 17.44
N GLN A 30 -0.86 18.12 17.92
CA GLN A 30 0.21 18.65 17.08
C GLN A 30 0.63 17.66 15.98
N ILE A 31 0.86 16.39 16.33
CA ILE A 31 1.23 15.35 15.36
C ILE A 31 0.13 15.22 14.31
N LEU A 32 -1.14 15.13 14.72
CA LEU A 32 -2.25 14.89 13.78
C LEU A 32 -2.55 16.10 12.89
N LYS A 33 -2.32 17.33 13.35
CA LYS A 33 -2.45 18.54 12.52
C LYS A 33 -1.37 18.63 11.46
N ASP A 34 -0.18 18.17 11.78
CA ASP A 34 0.99 18.30 10.91
C ASP A 34 1.21 17.10 9.98
N LEU A 35 0.75 15.91 10.39
CA LEU A 35 0.80 14.69 9.60
C LEU A 35 -0.25 14.73 8.47
N GLN A 36 0.17 14.45 7.24
CA GLN A 36 -0.78 14.29 6.13
C GLN A 36 -1.77 13.14 6.38
N GLY A 37 -3.01 13.31 5.96
CA GLY A 37 -4.05 12.29 6.02
C GLY A 37 -3.82 11.14 5.04
N GLY A 38 -4.65 10.11 5.10
CA GLY A 38 -4.54 8.91 4.27
C GLY A 38 -3.49 7.90 4.75
N ILE A 39 -2.59 8.30 5.65
CA ILE A 39 -1.45 7.48 6.13
C ILE A 39 -1.89 6.44 7.17
N ILE A 40 -2.42 6.89 8.32
CA ILE A 40 -2.84 5.97 9.41
C ILE A 40 -4.28 5.50 9.26
N LYS A 41 -5.03 6.11 8.32
CA LYS A 41 -6.41 5.76 7.98
C LYS A 41 -6.71 6.22 6.56
N SER A 42 -7.35 5.36 5.77
CA SER A 42 -7.80 5.71 4.41
C SER A 42 -8.83 6.84 4.42
N TYR A 43 -8.81 7.70 3.39
CA TYR A 43 -9.79 8.78 3.22
C TYR A 43 -11.23 8.29 2.99
N GLY A 44 -11.43 7.02 2.62
CA GLY A 44 -12.75 6.49 2.32
C GLY A 44 -13.42 7.19 1.12
N ARG A 45 -12.62 7.62 0.14
CA ARG A 45 -13.09 8.23 -1.12
C ARG A 45 -13.08 7.18 -2.23
N ASN A 46 -14.10 7.19 -3.07
CA ASN A 46 -14.26 6.21 -4.14
C ASN A 46 -13.25 6.39 -5.26
N TYR A 47 -12.93 7.64 -5.63
CA TYR A 47 -12.04 7.96 -6.74
C TYR A 47 -10.73 8.55 -6.24
N SER A 48 -9.64 8.22 -6.93
CA SER A 48 -8.31 8.77 -6.67
C SER A 48 -7.60 9.05 -7.99
N LEU A 49 -6.83 10.13 -8.04
CA LEU A 49 -5.93 10.46 -9.14
C LEU A 49 -4.53 10.69 -8.59
N TYR A 50 -3.56 10.02 -9.20
CA TYR A 50 -2.13 10.12 -8.91
C TYR A 50 -1.48 10.90 -10.07
N ILE A 51 -0.87 12.04 -9.79
CA ILE A 51 -0.20 12.90 -10.79
C ILE A 51 1.30 12.89 -10.49
N PHE A 52 2.09 12.38 -11.43
CA PHE A 52 3.54 12.25 -11.31
C PHE A 52 4.23 13.41 -12.00
N ILE A 53 5.13 14.08 -11.30
CA ILE A 53 5.74 15.33 -11.75
C ILE A 53 7.25 15.19 -11.76
N GLN A 54 7.85 15.66 -12.85
CA GLN A 54 9.26 15.99 -12.92
C GLN A 54 9.39 17.52 -12.90
N PHE A 55 10.20 18.06 -11.99
CA PHE A 55 10.43 19.50 -11.89
C PHE A 55 11.44 19.97 -12.93
N ASP A 56 11.33 21.24 -13.32
CA ASP A 56 12.41 21.94 -14.00
C ASP A 56 13.41 22.43 -12.94
N ASN A 57 14.64 21.91 -13.02
CA ASN A 57 15.71 22.25 -12.08
C ASN A 57 15.99 23.76 -12.03
N GLU A 58 15.82 24.46 -13.15
CA GLU A 58 16.06 25.91 -13.23
C GLU A 58 14.96 26.72 -12.51
N LYS A 59 13.81 26.09 -12.26
CA LYS A 59 12.63 26.70 -11.62
C LYS A 59 12.42 26.23 -10.19
N ALA A 60 13.42 25.62 -9.54
CA ALA A 60 13.30 25.11 -8.17
C ALA A 60 12.74 26.14 -7.16
N LYS A 61 13.03 27.44 -7.35
CA LYS A 61 12.46 28.52 -6.51
C LYS A 61 10.95 28.66 -6.70
N ASP A 62 10.48 28.65 -7.94
CA ASP A 62 9.05 28.76 -8.26
C ASP A 62 8.29 27.52 -7.79
N VAL A 63 8.90 26.33 -7.94
CA VAL A 63 8.37 25.07 -7.41
C VAL A 63 8.19 25.16 -5.89
N LYS A 64 9.22 25.60 -5.15
CA LYS A 64 9.13 25.78 -3.70
C LYS A 64 8.02 26.74 -3.29
N GLN A 65 7.91 27.88 -3.97
CA GLN A 65 6.86 28.86 -3.68
C GLN A 65 5.47 28.25 -3.91
N TRP A 66 5.28 27.54 -5.02
CA TRP A 66 4.03 26.87 -5.31
C TRP A 66 3.69 25.78 -4.30
N ILE A 67 4.67 24.96 -3.87
CA ILE A 67 4.46 23.95 -2.82
C ILE A 67 4.02 24.63 -1.51
N GLN A 68 4.69 25.72 -1.11
CA GLN A 68 4.32 26.49 0.07
C GLN A 68 2.88 27.02 -0.02
N ASP A 69 2.48 27.56 -1.17
CA ASP A 69 1.13 28.06 -1.40
C ASP A 69 0.08 26.93 -1.35
N GLN A 70 0.44 25.72 -1.80
CA GLN A 70 -0.43 24.54 -1.77
C GLN A 70 -0.45 23.83 -0.42
N ALA A 71 0.49 24.06 0.47
CA ALA A 71 0.61 23.35 1.74
C ALA A 71 -0.68 23.42 2.59
N LYS A 72 -1.34 24.58 2.59
CA LYS A 72 -2.63 24.79 3.29
C LYS A 72 -3.80 23.97 2.72
N ASN A 73 -3.68 23.53 1.48
CA ASN A 73 -4.66 22.69 0.79
C ASN A 73 -4.39 21.19 1.00
N ILE A 74 -3.24 20.81 1.57
CA ILE A 74 -2.95 19.44 1.95
C ILE A 74 -3.85 19.03 3.10
N THR A 75 -4.44 17.84 3.01
CA THR A 75 -5.38 17.36 4.00
C THR A 75 -4.63 16.71 5.15
N SER A 76 -4.58 17.35 6.32
CA SER A 76 -4.00 16.74 7.53
C SER A 76 -4.84 15.58 8.07
N THR A 77 -4.22 14.74 8.89
CA THR A 77 -4.90 13.64 9.59
C THR A 77 -6.00 14.17 10.50
N SER A 78 -5.74 15.24 11.25
CA SER A 78 -6.74 15.90 12.11
C SER A 78 -7.95 16.36 11.28
N LYS A 79 -7.70 17.03 10.14
CA LYS A 79 -8.75 17.48 9.22
C LYS A 79 -9.57 16.30 8.69
N GLN A 80 -8.91 15.25 8.21
CA GLN A 80 -9.57 14.03 7.73
C GLN A 80 -10.48 13.38 8.78
N LEU A 81 -9.99 13.22 10.01
CA LEU A 81 -10.71 12.52 11.06
C LEU A 81 -11.97 13.29 11.47
N LYS A 82 -11.87 14.61 11.64
CA LYS A 82 -13.03 15.48 11.86
C LYS A 82 -14.02 15.42 10.69
N HIS A 83 -13.52 15.46 9.45
CA HIS A 83 -14.36 15.47 8.24
C HIS A 83 -15.09 14.15 8.04
N THR A 84 -14.53 13.03 8.50
CA THR A 84 -15.18 11.72 8.44
C THR A 84 -16.46 11.70 9.27
N GLU A 85 -16.46 12.37 10.43
CA GLU A 85 -17.64 12.45 11.30
C GLU A 85 -18.70 13.38 10.73
N THR A 86 -18.28 14.55 10.23
CA THR A 86 -19.16 15.48 9.53
C THR A 86 -19.78 14.84 8.29
N TYR A 87 -18.98 14.11 7.50
CA TYR A 87 -19.47 13.41 6.31
C TYR A 87 -20.56 12.40 6.64
N LYS A 88 -20.37 11.57 7.67
CA LYS A 88 -21.40 10.60 8.10
C LYS A 88 -22.71 11.28 8.48
N LYS A 89 -22.64 12.39 9.23
CA LYS A 89 -23.82 13.18 9.63
C LYS A 89 -24.51 13.82 8.42
N MET A 90 -23.75 14.47 7.54
CA MET A 90 -24.29 15.13 6.35
C MET A 90 -24.89 14.15 5.36
N ARG A 91 -24.28 12.98 5.13
CA ARG A 91 -24.82 11.93 4.25
C ARG A 91 -26.16 11.36 4.70
N GLN A 92 -26.46 11.40 5.99
CA GLN A 92 -27.77 11.02 6.50
C GLN A 92 -28.85 12.05 6.13
N GLN A 93 -28.47 13.32 5.97
CA GLN A 93 -29.35 14.43 5.64
C GLN A 93 -29.46 14.64 4.12
N ASP A 94 -28.34 14.53 3.42
CA ASP A 94 -28.20 14.70 1.98
C ASP A 94 -27.37 13.54 1.39
N PRO A 95 -28.03 12.53 0.78
CA PRO A 95 -27.37 11.44 0.08
C PRO A 95 -26.54 11.86 -1.14
N SER A 96 -26.59 13.13 -1.57
CA SER A 96 -25.75 13.65 -2.65
C SER A 96 -24.45 14.30 -2.15
N PHE A 97 -24.34 14.58 -0.84
CA PHE A 97 -23.13 15.15 -0.24
C PHE A 97 -21.90 14.30 -0.55
N SER A 98 -20.85 14.91 -1.09
CA SER A 98 -19.66 14.19 -1.58
C SER A 98 -18.41 14.38 -0.73
N GLY A 99 -18.48 15.29 0.27
CA GLY A 99 -17.37 15.61 1.16
C GLY A 99 -16.37 16.59 0.56
N GLU A 100 -15.23 16.76 1.23
CA GLU A 100 -14.14 17.58 0.72
C GLU A 100 -13.12 16.76 -0.08
N LEU A 101 -12.41 17.44 -0.99
CA LEU A 101 -11.22 16.95 -1.67
C LEU A 101 -10.16 16.57 -0.65
N CYS A 102 -9.64 15.36 -0.76
CA CYS A 102 -8.48 14.92 -0.03
C CYS A 102 -7.25 15.07 -0.93
N LYS A 103 -6.20 15.72 -0.41
CA LYS A 103 -4.96 16.01 -1.15
C LYS A 103 -3.75 15.62 -0.32
N ASN A 104 -2.81 14.90 -0.95
CA ASN A 104 -1.46 14.66 -0.44
C ASN A 104 -0.41 15.15 -1.42
N PHE A 105 0.79 15.38 -0.89
CA PHE A 105 1.99 15.70 -1.66
C PHE A 105 3.15 14.83 -1.18
N PHE A 106 3.86 14.20 -2.12
CA PHE A 106 4.97 13.31 -1.83
C PHE A 106 6.19 13.70 -2.67
N LEU A 107 7.39 13.50 -2.11
CA LEU A 107 8.66 13.73 -2.79
C LEU A 107 9.44 12.42 -2.91
N SER A 108 10.01 12.15 -4.08
CA SER A 108 11.04 11.12 -4.21
C SER A 108 12.36 11.64 -3.63
N TYR A 109 13.34 10.75 -3.43
CA TYR A 109 14.68 11.17 -2.98
C TYR A 109 15.27 12.23 -3.92
N GLN A 110 15.17 12.00 -5.23
CA GLN A 110 15.68 12.94 -6.21
C GLN A 110 14.85 14.23 -6.28
N GLY A 111 13.54 14.19 -5.98
CA GLY A 111 12.73 15.39 -5.79
C GLY A 111 13.24 16.30 -4.67
N TYR A 112 13.67 15.74 -3.54
CA TYR A 112 14.37 16.51 -2.51
C TYR A 112 15.64 17.15 -3.05
N LYS A 113 16.47 16.40 -3.79
CA LYS A 113 17.73 16.91 -4.37
C LYS A 113 17.49 18.04 -5.37
N THR A 114 16.48 17.91 -6.22
CA THR A 114 16.04 18.95 -7.17
C THR A 114 15.65 20.24 -6.45
N LEU A 115 14.99 20.11 -5.29
CA LEU A 115 14.65 21.25 -4.43
C LEU A 115 15.80 21.70 -3.51
N GLY A 116 17.02 21.17 -3.69
CA GLY A 116 18.20 21.58 -2.91
C GLY A 116 18.25 21.05 -1.47
N PHE A 117 17.51 20.00 -1.16
CA PHE A 117 17.52 19.31 0.12
C PHE A 117 18.26 17.98 0.02
N ASP A 118 19.02 17.61 1.06
CA ASP A 118 19.61 16.28 1.19
C ASP A 118 19.02 15.56 2.42
N PRO A 119 18.01 14.69 2.25
CA PRO A 119 17.31 14.10 3.38
C PRO A 119 18.16 13.05 4.12
N THR A 120 19.27 12.59 3.53
CA THR A 120 20.23 11.67 4.17
C THR A 120 21.31 12.40 4.97
N ASN A 121 21.53 13.67 4.66
CA ASN A 121 22.49 14.53 5.35
C ASN A 121 21.97 15.96 5.53
N PRO A 122 20.88 16.14 6.30
CA PRO A 122 20.32 17.47 6.55
C PRO A 122 21.30 18.32 7.37
N LYS A 123 21.35 19.60 7.04
CA LYS A 123 22.14 20.58 7.80
C LYS A 123 21.61 20.66 9.24
N PRO A 124 22.49 20.90 10.23
CA PRO A 124 22.07 21.22 11.59
C PRO A 124 21.08 22.39 11.63
N ASP A 125 20.29 22.47 12.69
CA ASP A 125 19.45 23.65 12.92
C ASP A 125 20.29 24.90 13.26
N ASP A 126 19.64 26.06 13.40
CA ASP A 126 20.30 27.33 13.72
C ASP A 126 21.04 27.31 15.07
N GLN A 127 20.77 26.31 15.93
CA GLN A 127 21.42 26.10 17.22
C GLN A 127 22.56 25.07 17.14
N GLY A 128 22.82 24.49 15.97
CA GLY A 128 23.85 23.48 15.73
C GLY A 128 23.44 22.05 16.09
N ASN A 129 22.18 21.80 16.42
CA ASN A 129 21.70 20.46 16.75
C ASN A 129 21.57 19.60 15.49
N LYS A 130 21.94 18.32 15.60
CA LYS A 130 21.77 17.35 14.52
C LYS A 130 20.29 17.08 14.27
N LYS A 131 19.87 17.16 13.02
CA LYS A 131 18.52 16.76 12.59
C LYS A 131 18.42 15.25 12.37
N SER A 132 17.19 14.74 12.39
CA SER A 132 16.88 13.37 11.98
C SER A 132 17.21 13.14 10.50
N LYS A 133 17.13 11.91 10.00
CA LYS A 133 17.51 11.56 8.62
C LYS A 133 16.52 10.59 8.00
N LEU A 134 16.33 10.67 6.69
CA LEU A 134 15.68 9.64 5.89
C LEU A 134 16.77 8.75 5.26
N ASP A 135 17.30 7.83 6.05
CA ASP A 135 18.44 6.96 5.67
C ASP A 135 18.00 5.55 5.24
N ASP A 136 16.89 5.47 4.51
CA ASP A 136 16.42 4.22 3.91
C ASP A 136 17.09 4.03 2.53
N SER A 137 17.82 2.93 2.36
CA SER A 137 18.61 2.67 1.15
C SER A 137 17.76 2.50 -0.10
N ASP A 138 16.57 1.91 0.05
CA ASP A 138 15.64 1.69 -1.05
C ASP A 138 15.06 3.04 -1.51
N PHE A 139 14.62 3.88 -0.56
CA PHE A 139 14.18 5.24 -0.88
C PHE A 139 15.26 6.05 -1.61
N LYS A 140 16.52 5.99 -1.15
CA LYS A 140 17.64 6.69 -1.77
C LYS A 140 17.94 6.18 -3.18
N GLY A 141 17.87 4.87 -3.39
CA GLY A 141 18.15 4.24 -4.68
C GLY A 141 17.03 4.42 -5.70
N GLY A 142 15.79 4.57 -5.24
CA GLY A 142 14.59 4.58 -6.09
C GLY A 142 14.21 3.19 -6.57
N MET A 143 12.94 3.02 -6.91
CA MET A 143 12.38 1.70 -7.21
C MET A 143 12.95 1.06 -8.47
N LYS A 144 13.28 1.86 -9.48
CA LYS A 144 13.91 1.37 -10.72
C LYS A 144 15.25 0.70 -10.43
N CYS A 145 16.10 1.34 -9.62
CA CYS A 145 17.40 0.81 -9.24
C CYS A 145 17.26 -0.50 -8.45
N ASP A 146 16.35 -0.53 -7.46
CA ASP A 146 16.03 -1.76 -6.74
C ASP A 146 15.59 -2.88 -7.70
N TRP A 147 14.69 -2.59 -8.62
CA TRP A 147 14.21 -3.62 -9.55
C TRP A 147 15.30 -4.16 -10.47
N GLU A 148 16.11 -3.29 -11.08
CA GLU A 148 17.23 -3.66 -11.95
C GLU A 148 18.31 -4.44 -11.18
N THR A 149 18.43 -4.21 -9.87
CA THR A 149 19.38 -4.91 -9.03
C THR A 149 18.82 -6.19 -8.43
N THR A 150 17.51 -6.36 -8.31
CA THR A 150 16.89 -7.52 -7.66
C THR A 150 16.36 -8.55 -8.65
N TYR A 151 15.68 -8.11 -9.73
CA TYR A 151 14.95 -9.00 -10.65
C TYR A 151 15.61 -9.06 -12.02
N ARG A 152 16.42 -10.09 -12.25
CA ARG A 152 17.11 -10.33 -13.52
C ARG A 152 16.79 -11.72 -14.03
N PRO A 153 16.08 -11.82 -15.18
CA PRO A 153 15.96 -13.09 -15.87
C PRO A 153 17.33 -13.73 -16.12
N THR A 154 17.39 -15.04 -15.99
CA THR A 154 18.56 -15.90 -16.24
C THR A 154 18.14 -17.06 -17.15
N ASP A 155 19.08 -17.95 -17.49
CA ASP A 155 18.77 -19.17 -18.26
C ASP A 155 17.77 -20.09 -17.54
N ASN A 156 17.64 -19.97 -16.21
CA ASN A 156 16.67 -20.74 -15.41
C ASN A 156 15.31 -20.04 -15.28
N THR A 157 15.11 -18.89 -15.90
CA THR A 157 13.82 -18.19 -15.91
C THR A 157 12.78 -18.98 -16.71
N PRO A 158 11.58 -19.24 -16.16
CA PRO A 158 10.51 -19.87 -16.93
C PRO A 158 10.18 -19.06 -18.19
N THR A 159 10.10 -19.73 -19.34
CA THR A 159 9.91 -19.07 -20.64
C THR A 159 8.56 -18.37 -20.77
N ASP A 160 7.57 -18.79 -20.00
CA ASP A 160 6.23 -18.20 -19.94
C ASP A 160 6.14 -17.03 -18.95
N TYR A 161 7.20 -16.74 -18.16
CA TYR A 161 7.18 -15.70 -17.15
C TYR A 161 6.93 -14.33 -17.78
N TRP A 162 5.89 -13.66 -17.31
CA TRP A 162 5.36 -12.40 -17.78
C TRP A 162 6.14 -11.22 -17.20
N TYR A 163 7.45 -11.26 -17.39
CA TYR A 163 8.36 -10.23 -16.95
C TYR A 163 8.12 -8.91 -17.70
N ASN A 164 8.26 -7.80 -16.98
CA ASN A 164 8.27 -6.47 -17.58
C ASN A 164 9.55 -5.73 -17.16
N PRO A 165 10.51 -5.58 -18.07
CA PRO A 165 11.75 -4.92 -17.73
C PRO A 165 11.55 -3.39 -17.60
N PRO A 166 12.39 -2.69 -16.81
CA PRO A 166 12.22 -1.25 -16.52
C PRO A 166 12.14 -0.32 -17.74
N GLU A 167 12.73 -0.68 -18.87
CA GLU A 167 12.60 0.06 -20.14
C GLU A 167 11.16 0.12 -20.68
N ASN A 168 10.30 -0.82 -20.24
CA ASN A 168 8.90 -0.96 -20.64
C ASN A 168 7.92 -0.52 -19.53
N TRP A 169 8.42 0.11 -18.47
CA TRP A 169 7.56 0.63 -17.41
C TRP A 169 6.73 1.83 -17.89
N ASP A 170 5.49 1.89 -17.43
CA ASP A 170 4.60 3.04 -17.62
C ASP A 170 4.99 4.16 -16.64
N ILE A 171 5.39 3.78 -15.41
CA ILE A 171 5.71 4.70 -14.31
C ILE A 171 7.14 4.46 -13.84
N GLY A 172 7.91 5.51 -13.60
CA GLY A 172 9.30 5.41 -13.14
C GLY A 172 10.31 5.05 -14.26
N LYS A 173 9.87 4.95 -15.51
CA LYS A 173 10.77 4.84 -16.68
C LYS A 173 11.66 6.08 -16.81
N VAL A 174 11.02 7.25 -16.66
CA VAL A 174 11.67 8.55 -16.52
C VAL A 174 11.74 8.91 -15.04
N HIS A 175 12.67 9.79 -14.70
CA HIS A 175 12.81 10.32 -13.35
C HIS A 175 11.55 11.06 -12.89
N ILE A 176 11.13 10.84 -11.63
CA ILE A 176 9.96 11.45 -11.00
C ILE A 176 10.41 12.18 -9.73
N ASP A 177 10.13 13.48 -9.62
CA ASP A 177 10.46 14.27 -8.43
C ASP A 177 9.34 14.23 -7.37
N ALA A 178 8.08 14.26 -7.80
CA ALA A 178 6.96 14.35 -6.89
C ALA A 178 5.72 13.56 -7.35
N LEU A 179 4.87 13.26 -6.39
CA LEU A 179 3.55 12.70 -6.59
C LEU A 179 2.52 13.58 -5.88
N ILE A 180 1.43 13.89 -6.57
CA ILE A 180 0.22 14.48 -5.98
C ILE A 180 -0.88 13.44 -6.01
N LEU A 181 -1.49 13.19 -4.85
CA LEU A 181 -2.70 12.36 -4.77
C LEU A 181 -3.90 13.27 -4.52
N LEU A 182 -4.91 13.15 -5.37
CA LEU A 182 -6.23 13.76 -5.21
C LEU A 182 -7.27 12.65 -5.02
N ALA A 183 -8.15 12.77 -4.03
CA ALA A 183 -9.21 11.78 -3.84
C ALA A 183 -10.55 12.44 -3.48
N HIS A 184 -11.63 11.96 -4.11
CA HIS A 184 -12.97 12.53 -3.95
C HIS A 184 -14.07 11.50 -4.27
N ASN A 185 -15.32 11.81 -3.91
CA ASN A 185 -16.49 10.97 -4.26
C ASN A 185 -17.26 11.47 -5.50
N CYS A 186 -17.00 12.69 -5.94
CA CYS A 186 -17.51 13.25 -7.20
C CYS A 186 -16.36 13.34 -8.21
N LEU A 187 -16.47 12.56 -9.30
CA LEU A 187 -15.45 12.46 -10.33
C LEU A 187 -15.32 13.73 -11.17
N GLU A 188 -16.44 14.40 -11.49
CA GLU A 188 -16.43 15.68 -12.20
C GLU A 188 -15.67 16.77 -11.42
N TYR A 189 -15.91 16.84 -10.10
CA TYR A 189 -15.18 17.76 -9.24
C TYR A 189 -13.68 17.40 -9.16
N LEU A 190 -13.36 16.10 -9.02
CA LEU A 190 -11.98 15.63 -9.03
C LEU A 190 -11.26 16.01 -10.34
N LYS A 191 -11.94 15.86 -11.48
CA LYS A 191 -11.41 16.22 -12.80
C LYS A 191 -11.12 17.71 -12.91
N LYS A 192 -12.04 18.57 -12.44
CA LYS A 192 -11.85 20.03 -12.41
C LYS A 192 -10.62 20.43 -11.59
N GLU A 193 -10.51 19.89 -10.38
CA GLU A 193 -9.37 20.19 -9.49
C GLU A 193 -8.06 19.64 -10.06
N ALA A 194 -8.08 18.45 -10.68
CA ALA A 194 -6.93 17.88 -11.37
C ALA A 194 -6.44 18.77 -12.51
N ASN A 195 -7.34 19.26 -13.36
CA ASN A 195 -6.99 20.15 -14.47
C ASN A 195 -6.24 21.40 -13.97
N SER A 196 -6.77 22.06 -12.95
CA SER A 196 -6.13 23.25 -12.38
C SER A 196 -4.73 22.98 -11.82
N ILE A 197 -4.50 21.79 -11.26
CA ILE A 197 -3.18 21.41 -10.71
C ILE A 197 -2.22 21.07 -11.83
N ILE A 198 -2.67 20.30 -12.82
CA ILE A 198 -1.89 19.88 -13.99
C ILE A 198 -1.40 21.13 -14.75
N ASP A 199 -2.32 22.02 -15.11
CA ASP A 199 -1.99 23.27 -15.83
C ASP A 199 -0.91 24.07 -15.09
N LYS A 200 -1.03 24.14 -13.75
CA LYS A 200 -0.06 24.87 -12.93
C LYS A 200 1.30 24.18 -12.86
N CYS A 201 1.32 22.84 -12.81
CA CYS A 201 2.57 22.07 -12.75
C CYS A 201 3.38 22.17 -14.05
N GLU A 202 2.71 22.34 -15.20
CA GLU A 202 3.38 22.53 -16.49
C GLU A 202 4.12 23.88 -16.59
N GLU A 203 3.84 24.85 -15.71
CA GLU A 203 4.59 26.11 -15.67
C GLU A 203 6.02 25.95 -15.12
N PHE A 204 6.26 24.97 -14.24
CA PHE A 204 7.53 24.78 -13.54
C PHE A 204 8.11 23.36 -13.63
N GLY A 205 7.53 22.52 -14.47
CA GLY A 205 7.91 21.13 -14.61
C GLY A 205 7.10 20.45 -15.71
N LYS A 206 6.97 19.13 -15.61
CA LYS A 206 6.23 18.29 -16.54
C LYS A 206 5.44 17.25 -15.76
N VAL A 207 4.18 17.07 -16.13
CA VAL A 207 3.46 15.86 -15.76
C VAL A 207 4.00 14.71 -16.62
N VAL A 208 4.63 13.73 -15.98
CA VAL A 208 5.30 12.61 -16.67
C VAL A 208 4.42 11.36 -16.72
N ALA A 209 3.45 11.25 -15.83
CA ALA A 209 2.44 10.21 -15.84
C ALA A 209 1.22 10.60 -14.99
N CYS A 210 0.11 9.90 -15.20
CA CYS A 210 -1.04 9.93 -14.31
C CYS A 210 -1.72 8.57 -14.25
N GLU A 211 -2.27 8.24 -13.08
CA GLU A 211 -3.12 7.06 -12.92
C GLU A 211 -4.36 7.34 -12.09
N ALA A 212 -5.49 6.75 -12.49
CA ALA A 212 -6.77 6.89 -11.83
C ALA A 212 -7.18 5.58 -11.17
N GLY A 213 -7.53 5.66 -9.89
CA GLY A 213 -7.91 4.52 -9.06
C GLY A 213 -9.36 4.60 -8.59
N TYR A 214 -9.95 3.43 -8.38
CA TYR A 214 -11.33 3.27 -7.92
C TYR A 214 -11.45 2.28 -6.77
N ILE A 215 -12.42 2.52 -5.87
CA ILE A 215 -12.86 1.54 -4.90
C ILE A 215 -14.14 0.89 -5.42
N LEU A 216 -14.00 -0.32 -5.96
CA LEU A 216 -15.15 -1.16 -6.31
C LEU A 216 -15.67 -1.87 -5.06
N LYS A 217 -16.99 -1.86 -4.88
CA LYS A 217 -17.69 -2.54 -3.79
C LYS A 217 -18.88 -3.30 -4.34
N ASP A 218 -19.29 -4.37 -3.66
CA ASP A 218 -20.56 -5.02 -3.94
C ASP A 218 -21.70 -4.19 -3.33
N SER A 219 -22.61 -3.70 -4.19
CA SER A 219 -23.77 -2.91 -3.78
C SER A 219 -24.98 -3.74 -3.36
N ASN A 220 -25.01 -5.03 -3.68
CA ASN A 220 -26.17 -5.89 -3.48
C ASN A 220 -26.28 -6.42 -2.05
N ASP A 221 -25.20 -6.35 -1.27
CA ASP A 221 -25.18 -6.77 0.13
C ASP A 221 -24.79 -5.58 1.03
N LYS A 222 -25.80 -4.95 1.63
CA LYS A 222 -25.61 -3.84 2.58
C LYS A 222 -24.80 -4.23 3.82
N THR A 223 -24.62 -5.53 4.08
CA THR A 223 -23.78 -6.06 5.16
C THR A 223 -22.33 -6.34 4.72
N LYS A 224 -22.04 -6.42 3.42
CA LYS A 224 -20.69 -6.61 2.85
C LYS A 224 -20.20 -5.37 2.09
N SER A 225 -19.89 -4.30 2.83
CA SER A 225 -19.31 -3.04 2.28
C SER A 225 -17.83 -3.12 1.88
N LEU A 226 -17.33 -4.31 1.54
CA LEU A 226 -15.91 -4.52 1.26
C LEU A 226 -15.49 -4.01 -0.12
N SER A 227 -14.24 -3.54 -0.16
CA SER A 227 -13.55 -3.32 -1.43
C SER A 227 -13.23 -4.65 -2.11
N ILE A 228 -13.34 -4.67 -3.43
CA ILE A 228 -13.00 -5.81 -4.27
C ILE A 228 -11.67 -5.53 -4.97
N GLY A 229 -10.74 -6.48 -4.85
CA GLY A 229 -9.44 -6.48 -5.51
C GLY A 229 -9.50 -7.00 -6.95
N PRO A 230 -8.36 -7.01 -7.66
CA PRO A 230 -8.31 -7.25 -9.11
C PRO A 230 -8.77 -8.64 -9.56
N PHE A 231 -8.67 -9.66 -8.70
CA PHE A 231 -9.15 -11.01 -9.01
C PHE A 231 -10.57 -11.31 -8.49
N GLY A 232 -11.31 -10.27 -8.09
CA GLY A 232 -12.68 -10.41 -7.57
C GLY A 232 -12.77 -10.83 -6.10
N PHE A 233 -11.64 -10.80 -5.35
CA PHE A 233 -11.61 -11.10 -3.92
C PHE A 233 -11.83 -9.84 -3.09
N ALA A 234 -12.55 -10.00 -1.98
CA ALA A 234 -12.54 -9.09 -0.86
C ALA A 234 -11.11 -8.68 -0.45
N ASP A 235 -10.82 -7.38 -0.49
CA ASP A 235 -9.52 -6.80 -0.16
C ASP A 235 -9.62 -5.77 0.97
N SER A 236 -8.47 -5.38 1.52
CA SER A 236 -8.30 -4.39 2.59
C SER A 236 -8.93 -4.76 3.94
N ILE A 237 -9.20 -6.04 4.18
CA ILE A 237 -9.74 -6.56 5.45
C ILE A 237 -8.74 -6.40 6.61
N SER A 238 -7.50 -6.89 6.44
CA SER A 238 -6.47 -6.86 7.49
C SER A 238 -5.55 -5.66 7.31
N GLN A 239 -5.56 -4.77 8.31
CA GLN A 239 -4.77 -3.55 8.39
C GLN A 239 -4.32 -3.32 9.84
N PRO A 240 -3.14 -2.72 10.07
CA PRO A 240 -2.80 -2.18 11.38
C PRO A 240 -3.80 -1.11 11.83
N LEU A 241 -4.24 -1.15 13.09
CA LEU A 241 -5.18 -0.19 13.66
C LEU A 241 -4.50 0.73 14.67
N PHE A 242 -4.59 2.04 14.43
CA PHE A 242 -4.00 3.08 15.26
C PHE A 242 -5.02 3.82 16.11
N LEU A 243 -6.27 3.93 15.65
CA LEU A 243 -7.29 4.76 16.28
C LEU A 243 -8.21 3.94 17.19
N LYS A 244 -8.48 4.46 18.38
CA LYS A 244 -9.33 3.83 19.38
C LYS A 244 -10.70 3.42 18.84
N LYS A 245 -11.36 4.29 18.08
CA LYS A 245 -12.68 4.01 17.49
C LYS A 245 -12.66 2.80 16.55
N ASP A 246 -11.59 2.62 15.77
CA ASP A 246 -11.49 1.50 14.84
C ASP A 246 -11.14 0.21 15.58
N TYR A 247 -10.23 0.30 16.55
CA TYR A 247 -9.87 -0.82 17.42
C TYR A 247 -11.06 -1.32 18.27
N ASP A 248 -11.78 -0.42 18.92
CA ASP A 248 -12.96 -0.76 19.72
C ASP A 248 -14.05 -1.42 18.85
N ASN A 249 -14.20 -1.00 17.59
CA ASN A 249 -15.13 -1.66 16.66
C ASN A 249 -14.66 -3.06 16.24
N TYR A 250 -13.35 -3.26 16.07
CA TYR A 250 -12.77 -4.57 15.83
C TYR A 250 -13.06 -5.51 17.01
N CYS A 251 -12.80 -5.07 18.24
CA CYS A 251 -12.98 -5.88 19.46
C CYS A 251 -14.42 -6.29 19.75
N LYS A 252 -15.44 -5.64 19.15
CA LYS A 252 -16.85 -6.01 19.36
C LYS A 252 -17.18 -7.41 18.81
N ASN A 253 -16.55 -7.78 17.70
CA ASN A 253 -16.93 -8.96 16.93
C ASN A 253 -15.73 -9.88 16.63
N GLN A 254 -14.56 -9.65 17.24
CA GLN A 254 -13.32 -10.35 16.92
C GLN A 254 -12.56 -10.75 18.19
N ASN A 255 -11.94 -11.93 18.18
CA ASN A 255 -11.12 -12.42 19.29
C ASN A 255 -9.66 -11.92 19.17
N ILE A 256 -9.29 -10.94 20.00
CA ILE A 256 -7.94 -10.35 19.99
C ILE A 256 -6.83 -11.32 20.44
N GLU A 257 -7.15 -12.39 21.16
CA GLU A 257 -6.16 -13.41 21.54
C GLU A 257 -5.64 -14.17 20.31
N GLN A 258 -6.49 -14.29 19.28
CA GLN A 258 -6.13 -14.91 18.01
C GLN A 258 -5.31 -13.98 17.14
N TRP A 259 -5.65 -12.70 17.09
CA TRP A 259 -4.90 -11.68 16.36
C TRP A 259 -5.24 -10.27 16.88
N ASP A 260 -4.22 -9.55 17.35
CA ASP A 260 -4.34 -8.14 17.71
C ASP A 260 -3.83 -7.25 16.56
N PRO A 261 -4.71 -6.50 15.86
CA PRO A 261 -4.29 -5.61 14.78
C PRO A 261 -3.71 -4.28 15.27
N LYS A 262 -3.65 -4.01 16.58
CA LYS A 262 -3.15 -2.77 17.16
C LYS A 262 -1.73 -2.46 16.66
N ALA A 263 -1.45 -1.17 16.46
CA ALA A 263 -0.13 -0.69 16.07
C ALA A 263 0.15 0.70 16.66
N SER A 264 1.38 0.89 17.13
CA SER A 264 1.93 2.21 17.46
C SER A 264 2.19 3.03 16.19
N LEU A 265 2.18 4.36 16.28
CA LEU A 265 2.57 5.23 15.17
C LEU A 265 4.00 4.95 14.67
N ASN A 266 4.88 4.45 15.52
CA ASN A 266 6.24 4.05 15.15
C ASN A 266 6.30 2.95 14.06
N LEU A 267 5.20 2.24 13.79
CA LEU A 267 5.13 1.29 12.67
C LEU A 267 5.15 1.99 11.31
N VAL A 268 4.64 3.23 11.24
CA VAL A 268 4.34 3.91 9.98
C VAL A 268 5.00 5.28 9.86
N LEU A 269 5.34 5.93 10.98
CA LEU A 269 5.88 7.29 10.99
C LEU A 269 7.40 7.31 11.10
N ALA A 270 8.03 8.13 10.26
CA ALA A 270 9.43 8.52 10.38
C ALA A 270 9.51 10.04 10.64
N LYS A 271 10.50 10.45 11.42
CA LYS A 271 10.71 11.86 11.75
C LYS A 271 11.09 12.63 10.50
N ASP A 272 10.45 13.76 10.26
CA ASP A 272 10.76 14.61 9.12
C ASP A 272 12.06 15.39 9.41
N PRO A 273 13.12 15.25 8.58
CA PRO A 273 14.38 15.97 8.79
C PRO A 273 14.28 17.47 8.57
N PHE A 274 13.23 17.96 7.91
CA PHE A 274 13.08 19.37 7.52
C PHE A 274 11.85 20.05 8.10
N GLY A 275 11.00 19.32 8.83
CA GLY A 275 9.91 19.89 9.60
C GLY A 275 10.37 20.44 10.96
N GLU A 276 9.40 20.91 11.74
CA GLU A 276 9.57 21.24 13.16
C GLU A 276 9.99 20.02 14.01
N PRO A 277 10.53 20.18 15.23
CA PRO A 277 11.08 19.08 16.04
C PRO A 277 10.17 17.86 16.29
N TYR A 278 8.86 18.00 16.10
CA TYR A 278 7.83 16.96 16.33
C TYR A 278 7.09 16.57 15.04
N SER A 279 7.65 16.92 13.89
CA SER A 279 7.04 16.70 12.60
C SER A 279 7.36 15.31 12.08
N TYR A 280 6.35 14.62 11.58
CA TYR A 280 6.47 13.25 11.09
C TYR A 280 5.90 13.15 9.68
N GLY A 281 6.51 12.26 8.92
CA GLY A 281 6.04 11.80 7.62
C GLY A 281 6.00 10.28 7.56
N SER A 282 5.80 9.74 6.38
CA SER A 282 5.84 8.30 6.14
C SER A 282 6.42 8.00 4.76
N TYR A 283 7.20 6.93 4.65
CA TYR A 283 7.60 6.45 3.34
C TYR A 283 6.39 5.83 2.63
N CYS A 284 6.24 6.18 1.36
CA CYS A 284 5.16 5.72 0.50
C CYS A 284 5.76 4.88 -0.63
N VAL A 285 5.29 3.65 -0.76
CA VAL A 285 5.56 2.81 -1.94
C VAL A 285 4.38 2.95 -2.86
N TRP A 286 4.63 3.27 -4.13
CA TRP A 286 3.60 3.32 -5.16
C TRP A 286 4.01 2.45 -6.35
N GLN A 287 3.16 1.48 -6.71
CA GLN A 287 3.39 0.54 -7.82
C GLN A 287 2.14 0.36 -8.67
N LYS A 288 2.32 0.32 -9.99
CA LYS A 288 1.29 -0.13 -10.93
C LYS A 288 1.46 -1.63 -11.17
N LEU A 289 0.54 -2.43 -10.65
CA LEU A 289 0.54 -3.88 -10.80
C LEU A 289 -0.57 -4.28 -11.77
N GLU A 290 -0.20 -4.71 -12.97
CA GLU A 290 -1.15 -5.24 -13.94
C GLU A 290 -1.52 -6.68 -13.59
N THR A 291 -2.78 -7.03 -13.74
CA THR A 291 -3.30 -8.36 -13.41
C THR A 291 -3.94 -9.00 -14.63
N CYS A 292 -3.76 -10.31 -14.80
CA CYS A 292 -4.42 -11.08 -15.85
C CYS A 292 -5.47 -12.01 -15.23
N LEU A 293 -6.73 -11.55 -15.16
CA LEU A 293 -7.84 -12.33 -14.58
C LEU A 293 -8.08 -13.64 -15.35
N GLU A 294 -8.01 -13.61 -16.68
CA GLU A 294 -8.16 -14.80 -17.52
C GLU A 294 -7.13 -15.88 -17.18
N ARG A 295 -5.85 -15.50 -17.10
CA ARG A 295 -4.77 -16.43 -16.71
C ARG A 295 -4.94 -16.94 -15.28
N PHE A 296 -5.34 -16.06 -14.35
CA PHE A 296 -5.62 -16.46 -12.97
C PHE A 296 -6.73 -17.53 -12.91
N GLU A 297 -7.85 -17.30 -13.58
CA GLU A 297 -8.97 -18.23 -13.64
C GLU A 297 -8.59 -19.53 -14.40
N GLN A 298 -7.78 -19.46 -15.45
CA GLN A 298 -7.24 -20.67 -16.10
C GLN A 298 -6.44 -21.51 -15.09
N LYS A 299 -5.46 -20.91 -14.40
CA LYS A 299 -4.61 -21.60 -13.43
C LYS A 299 -5.38 -22.13 -12.22
N VAL A 300 -6.42 -21.42 -11.77
CA VAL A 300 -7.35 -21.91 -10.74
C VAL A 300 -8.08 -23.18 -11.21
N GLY A 301 -8.51 -23.22 -12.48
CA GLY A 301 -9.14 -24.41 -13.07
C GLY A 301 -8.19 -25.60 -13.14
N GLU A 302 -6.95 -25.38 -13.56
CA GLU A 302 -5.89 -26.40 -13.58
C GLU A 302 -5.62 -26.94 -12.17
N LEU A 303 -5.42 -26.06 -11.19
CA LEU A 303 -5.22 -26.45 -9.79
C LEU A 303 -6.42 -27.23 -9.23
N ALA A 304 -7.65 -26.76 -9.48
CA ALA A 304 -8.87 -27.44 -9.04
C ALA A 304 -8.96 -28.88 -9.59
N ASN A 305 -8.61 -29.07 -10.86
CA ASN A 305 -8.57 -30.39 -11.48
C ASN A 305 -7.52 -31.31 -10.83
N CYS A 306 -6.30 -30.79 -10.59
CA CYS A 306 -5.24 -31.53 -9.90
C CYS A 306 -5.67 -31.96 -8.49
N LEU A 307 -6.38 -31.09 -7.77
CA LEU A 307 -6.87 -31.34 -6.41
C LEU A 307 -8.14 -32.20 -6.36
N LYS A 308 -8.83 -32.40 -7.50
CA LYS A 308 -10.21 -32.92 -7.55
C LYS A 308 -11.17 -32.13 -6.64
N SER A 309 -11.01 -30.80 -6.66
CA SER A 309 -11.74 -29.82 -5.83
C SER A 309 -12.54 -28.88 -6.73
N ASP A 310 -13.43 -28.07 -6.15
CA ASP A 310 -14.05 -26.96 -6.88
C ASP A 310 -13.08 -25.77 -7.05
N ARG A 311 -13.42 -24.87 -7.99
CA ARG A 311 -12.64 -23.67 -8.31
C ARG A 311 -12.64 -22.64 -7.20
N GLU A 312 -13.69 -22.57 -6.40
CA GLU A 312 -13.83 -21.58 -5.33
C GLU A 312 -12.82 -21.87 -4.21
N ARG A 313 -12.74 -23.12 -3.74
CA ARG A 313 -11.71 -23.60 -2.82
C ARG A 313 -10.30 -23.51 -3.42
N ALA A 314 -10.09 -23.90 -4.67
CA ALA A 314 -8.77 -23.80 -5.31
C ALA A 314 -8.26 -22.35 -5.34
N SER A 315 -9.15 -21.39 -5.66
CA SER A 315 -8.81 -19.97 -5.63
C SER A 315 -8.58 -19.45 -4.20
N ALA A 316 -9.29 -19.98 -3.21
CA ALA A 316 -9.08 -19.66 -1.80
C ALA A 316 -7.73 -20.21 -1.28
N LEU A 317 -7.27 -21.37 -1.75
CA LEU A 317 -5.93 -21.91 -1.42
C LEU A 317 -4.81 -20.96 -1.89
N VAL A 318 -4.99 -20.33 -3.06
CA VAL A 318 -4.02 -19.36 -3.63
C VAL A 318 -3.97 -18.07 -2.82
N ILE A 319 -5.13 -17.53 -2.43
CA ILE A 319 -5.22 -16.24 -1.74
C ILE A 319 -5.07 -16.38 -0.22
N GLY A 320 -5.57 -17.46 0.36
CA GLY A 320 -5.77 -17.71 1.79
C GLY A 320 -7.13 -17.23 2.32
N ARG A 321 -8.02 -16.75 1.44
CA ARG A 321 -9.42 -16.38 1.71
C ARG A 321 -10.30 -16.71 0.52
N PHE A 322 -11.57 -17.00 0.76
CA PHE A 322 -12.60 -17.01 -0.28
C PHE A 322 -12.86 -15.60 -0.84
N LYS A 323 -13.50 -15.52 -2.01
CA LYS A 323 -13.83 -14.24 -2.67
C LYS A 323 -14.65 -13.30 -1.78
N ASP A 324 -15.49 -13.85 -0.90
CA ASP A 324 -16.29 -13.07 0.05
C ASP A 324 -15.52 -12.59 1.30
N GLY A 325 -14.27 -13.02 1.46
CA GLY A 325 -13.40 -12.68 2.57
C GLY A 325 -13.31 -13.72 3.68
N THR A 326 -14.07 -14.83 3.61
CA THR A 326 -13.97 -15.93 4.60
C THR A 326 -12.52 -16.47 4.68
N PRO A 327 -11.86 -16.50 5.86
CA PRO A 327 -10.52 -17.06 5.99
C PRO A 327 -10.50 -18.57 5.81
N LEU A 328 -9.61 -19.06 4.95
CA LEU A 328 -9.47 -20.50 4.69
C LEU A 328 -8.95 -21.29 5.91
N ASP A 329 -8.24 -20.62 6.80
CA ASP A 329 -7.78 -21.18 8.07
C ASP A 329 -8.93 -21.55 9.02
N LEU A 330 -10.07 -20.83 8.92
CA LEU A 330 -11.24 -21.05 9.77
C LEU A 330 -12.31 -21.95 9.14
N SER A 331 -12.40 -21.99 7.81
CA SER A 331 -13.41 -22.78 7.10
C SER A 331 -12.96 -23.15 5.70
N ASP A 332 -13.44 -24.29 5.21
CA ASP A 332 -13.30 -24.76 3.84
C ASP A 332 -14.48 -24.37 2.93
N LEU A 333 -15.41 -23.54 3.41
CA LEU A 333 -16.56 -23.06 2.67
C LEU A 333 -16.61 -21.52 2.63
N PRO A 334 -17.16 -20.91 1.57
CA PRO A 334 -17.42 -19.47 1.51
C PRO A 334 -18.63 -19.09 2.40
N ASN A 335 -18.87 -17.78 2.53
CA ASN A 335 -20.05 -17.21 3.21
C ASN A 335 -20.21 -17.62 4.68
N GLN A 336 -19.10 -17.91 5.36
CA GLN A 336 -19.10 -18.24 6.79
C GLN A 336 -18.85 -17.02 7.69
N ASN A 337 -18.93 -15.82 7.12
CA ASN A 337 -18.89 -14.59 7.90
C ASN A 337 -20.23 -14.42 8.65
N ASP A 338 -20.19 -14.10 9.95
CA ASP A 338 -21.35 -14.07 10.86
C ASP A 338 -22.36 -12.92 10.64
N GLY A 339 -22.34 -12.29 9.45
CA GLY A 339 -23.21 -11.17 9.08
C GLY A 339 -22.92 -9.84 9.80
N SER A 340 -22.08 -9.85 10.85
CA SER A 340 -21.76 -8.65 11.64
C SER A 340 -20.40 -8.04 11.27
N SER A 341 -19.44 -8.88 10.88
CA SER A 341 -18.12 -8.46 10.37
C SER A 341 -17.40 -9.62 9.69
N ILE A 342 -16.43 -9.32 8.83
CA ILE A 342 -15.62 -10.36 8.19
C ILE A 342 -14.52 -10.81 9.13
N ALA A 343 -14.40 -12.13 9.32
CA ALA A 343 -13.47 -12.71 10.26
C ALA A 343 -12.02 -12.32 9.91
N ASN A 344 -11.32 -11.75 10.90
CA ASN A 344 -9.89 -11.46 10.82
C ASN A 344 -9.13 -11.84 12.10
N SER A 345 -9.81 -12.33 13.13
CA SER A 345 -9.23 -12.84 14.38
C SER A 345 -8.90 -14.34 14.27
N PHE A 346 -7.86 -14.67 13.52
CA PHE A 346 -7.33 -16.04 13.38
C PHE A 346 -5.79 -16.01 13.30
N ASN A 347 -5.14 -17.16 13.40
CA ASN A 347 -3.71 -17.31 13.17
C ASN A 347 -3.40 -18.75 12.75
N TYR A 348 -2.17 -19.01 12.31
CA TYR A 348 -1.77 -20.31 11.77
C TYR A 348 -1.06 -21.22 12.80
N ALA A 349 -1.20 -20.95 14.10
CA ALA A 349 -0.48 -21.71 15.14
C ALA A 349 -0.87 -23.20 15.16
N ASP A 350 -2.13 -23.50 14.81
CA ASP A 350 -2.69 -24.85 14.73
C ASP A 350 -2.79 -25.37 13.27
N ASP A 351 -2.08 -24.74 12.33
CA ASP A 351 -2.00 -25.13 10.92
C ASP A 351 -0.54 -25.17 10.44
N PHE A 352 0.31 -25.81 11.24
CA PHE A 352 1.76 -25.87 11.04
C PHE A 352 2.17 -26.34 9.64
N HIS A 353 1.51 -27.38 9.13
CA HIS A 353 1.79 -27.97 7.81
C HIS A 353 1.06 -27.26 6.66
N GLY A 354 0.19 -26.28 6.93
CA GLY A 354 -0.59 -25.60 5.90
C GLY A 354 -1.65 -26.48 5.24
N SER A 355 -2.20 -27.44 5.99
CA SER A 355 -3.25 -28.35 5.52
C SER A 355 -4.62 -27.68 5.43
N LYS A 356 -4.82 -26.58 6.16
CA LYS A 356 -6.00 -25.70 6.02
C LYS A 356 -5.71 -24.57 5.03
N CYS A 357 -4.76 -23.70 5.39
CA CYS A 357 -4.33 -22.56 4.60
C CYS A 357 -2.87 -22.77 4.17
N PRO A 358 -2.61 -23.00 2.87
CA PRO A 358 -1.26 -23.32 2.40
C PRO A 358 -0.23 -22.29 2.85
N ILE A 359 0.98 -22.74 3.17
CA ILE A 359 2.08 -21.87 3.59
C ILE A 359 2.37 -20.79 2.53
N GLN A 360 2.29 -21.16 1.24
CA GLN A 360 2.43 -20.24 0.12
C GLN A 360 1.23 -19.33 -0.13
N ALA A 361 0.09 -19.51 0.53
CA ALA A 361 -1.10 -18.67 0.30
C ALA A 361 -0.76 -17.20 0.53
N HIS A 362 -1.22 -16.32 -0.36
CA HIS A 362 -0.80 -14.92 -0.39
C HIS A 362 -0.88 -14.23 0.99
N ILE A 363 -2.04 -14.30 1.67
CA ILE A 363 -2.20 -13.62 2.97
C ILE A 363 -1.35 -14.24 4.09
N ARG A 364 -0.95 -15.51 3.97
CA ARG A 364 -0.07 -16.19 4.93
C ARG A 364 1.40 -15.83 4.68
N LYS A 365 1.81 -15.73 3.41
CA LYS A 365 3.13 -15.24 3.01
C LYS A 365 3.39 -13.81 3.46
N VAL A 366 2.47 -12.88 3.19
CA VAL A 366 2.67 -11.45 3.52
C VAL A 366 2.30 -11.08 4.96
N ASN A 367 1.66 -12.00 5.70
CA ASN A 367 1.46 -11.88 7.14
C ASN A 367 1.36 -13.29 7.77
N PRO A 368 2.49 -13.88 8.18
CA PRO A 368 2.51 -15.20 8.80
C PRO A 368 1.84 -15.24 10.18
N ARG A 369 1.43 -14.11 10.78
CA ARG A 369 0.83 -14.09 12.13
C ARG A 369 1.65 -14.92 13.12
N LYS A 370 1.01 -15.88 13.83
CA LYS A 370 1.65 -16.83 14.76
C LYS A 370 2.12 -18.12 14.09
N ASP A 371 2.46 -18.11 12.80
CA ASP A 371 3.05 -19.28 12.13
C ASP A 371 4.22 -19.84 12.94
N LYS A 372 4.28 -21.16 13.07
CA LYS A 372 5.39 -21.87 13.70
C LYS A 372 6.18 -22.54 12.59
N THR A 373 7.50 -22.44 12.65
CA THR A 373 8.39 -23.16 11.73
C THR A 373 9.17 -24.20 12.52
N GLU A 374 9.80 -25.16 11.85
CA GLU A 374 10.65 -26.13 12.54
C GLU A 374 11.83 -25.48 13.28
N GLN A 375 12.30 -24.32 12.80
CA GLN A 375 13.35 -23.52 13.44
C GLN A 375 12.82 -22.65 14.59
N ASN A 376 11.52 -22.33 14.61
CA ASN A 376 10.88 -21.44 15.59
C ASN A 376 9.78 -22.16 16.40
N LYS A 377 9.99 -23.45 16.71
CA LYS A 377 9.09 -24.22 17.59
C LYS A 377 8.95 -23.52 18.95
N ASP A 378 10.04 -22.93 19.43
CA ASP A 378 10.08 -22.01 20.55
C ASP A 378 10.01 -20.56 20.01
N GLN A 379 8.80 -20.08 19.70
CA GLN A 379 8.60 -18.69 19.27
C GLN A 379 9.21 -17.75 20.31
N THR A 380 10.26 -17.02 19.93
CA THR A 380 10.79 -15.97 20.79
C THR A 380 9.99 -14.69 20.58
N GLU A 381 9.76 -13.92 21.65
CA GLU A 381 9.11 -12.60 21.59
C GLU A 381 9.77 -11.68 20.54
N VAL A 382 11.06 -11.86 20.29
CA VAL A 382 11.85 -11.13 19.28
C VAL A 382 11.36 -11.40 17.86
N GLU A 383 11.00 -12.64 17.52
CA GLU A 383 10.54 -12.99 16.17
C GLU A 383 9.10 -12.56 15.90
N GLU A 384 8.24 -12.65 16.91
CA GLU A 384 6.90 -12.08 16.87
C GLU A 384 6.96 -10.55 16.71
N SER A 385 7.85 -9.88 17.45
CA SER A 385 8.10 -8.45 17.31
C SER A 385 8.61 -8.09 15.90
N ARG A 386 9.57 -8.86 15.36
CA ARG A 386 10.07 -8.66 13.98
C ARG A 386 8.95 -8.81 12.93
N ARG A 387 8.08 -9.80 13.05
CA ARG A 387 6.93 -10.00 12.15
C ARG A 387 5.95 -8.82 12.26
N THR A 388 5.59 -8.46 13.49
CA THR A 388 4.66 -7.36 13.78
C THR A 388 5.16 -6.01 13.26
N ASN A 389 6.48 -5.78 13.32
CA ASN A 389 7.13 -4.57 12.82
C ASN A 389 7.35 -4.56 11.30
N SER A 390 7.12 -5.69 10.60
CA SER A 390 7.21 -5.77 9.14
C SER A 390 5.87 -5.43 8.44
N ARG A 391 4.78 -5.25 9.21
CA ARG A 391 3.45 -4.90 8.69
C ARG A 391 3.47 -3.55 7.97
N ILE A 392 2.62 -3.40 6.96
CA ILE A 392 2.43 -2.15 6.19
C ILE A 392 0.98 -1.66 6.30
N VAL A 393 0.76 -0.36 6.10
CA VAL A 393 -0.59 0.19 5.92
C VAL A 393 -0.90 0.29 4.44
N ARG A 394 -1.83 -0.53 3.93
CA ARG A 394 -2.16 -0.55 2.49
C ARG A 394 -3.26 0.45 2.17
N ALA A 395 -3.09 1.18 1.08
CA ALA A 395 -4.00 2.21 0.58
C ALA A 395 -4.26 2.10 -0.94
N GLY A 396 -3.99 0.93 -1.54
CA GLY A 396 -4.12 0.70 -2.98
C GLY A 396 -5.54 0.83 -3.55
N ARG A 397 -5.62 0.93 -4.88
CA ARG A 397 -6.88 1.09 -5.65
C ARG A 397 -6.82 0.25 -6.92
N ILE A 398 -7.94 -0.33 -7.33
CA ILE A 398 -7.98 -0.96 -8.66
C ILE A 398 -7.96 0.12 -9.74
N TYR A 399 -7.42 -0.21 -10.91
CA TYR A 399 -7.44 0.67 -12.08
C TYR A 399 -7.96 -0.06 -13.32
N PHE A 400 -8.33 0.75 -14.30
CA PHE A 400 -8.86 0.33 -15.59
C PHE A 400 -8.09 1.08 -16.67
N ASP A 401 -7.49 0.34 -17.59
CA ASP A 401 -6.86 0.88 -18.78
C ASP A 401 -7.75 0.60 -20.00
N ASN A 402 -7.83 1.57 -20.91
CA ASN A 402 -8.54 1.46 -22.17
C ASN A 402 -7.60 1.87 -23.29
N SER A 403 -7.38 0.99 -24.26
CA SER A 403 -6.53 1.24 -25.43
C SER A 403 -6.94 2.50 -26.20
N ASN A 404 -8.23 2.88 -26.18
CA ASN A 404 -8.72 4.11 -26.82
C ASN A 404 -8.43 5.37 -25.99
N ALA A 405 -8.43 5.29 -24.66
CA ALA A 405 -8.10 6.42 -23.78
C ALA A 405 -6.60 6.77 -23.84
N LEU A 406 -5.76 5.82 -24.25
CA LEU A 406 -4.30 5.94 -24.38
C LEU A 406 -3.81 6.52 -25.72
N GLN A 407 -4.70 6.95 -26.62
CA GLN A 407 -4.34 7.36 -28.00
C GLN A 407 -3.71 8.76 -28.13
N THR A 408 -3.65 9.54 -27.04
CA THR A 408 -3.03 10.87 -27.06
C THR A 408 -1.59 10.82 -26.56
N SER A 409 -0.70 11.59 -27.19
CA SER A 409 0.66 11.81 -26.70
C SER A 409 0.76 12.94 -25.67
N ASN A 410 -0.31 13.72 -25.47
CA ASN A 410 -0.35 14.77 -24.45
C ASN A 410 -0.72 14.17 -23.09
N MET A 411 0.24 14.24 -22.15
CA MET A 411 0.10 13.60 -20.83
C MET A 411 -1.03 14.22 -19.99
N SER A 412 -1.21 15.52 -20.05
CA SER A 412 -2.25 16.24 -19.32
C SER A 412 -3.65 15.84 -19.78
N GLN A 413 -3.85 15.72 -21.10
CA GLN A 413 -5.10 15.18 -21.65
C GLN A 413 -5.29 13.70 -21.29
N LEU A 414 -4.20 12.91 -21.25
CA LEU A 414 -4.26 11.52 -20.83
C LEU A 414 -4.78 11.35 -19.40
N CYS A 415 -4.35 12.20 -18.46
CA CYS A 415 -4.84 12.21 -17.07
C CYS A 415 -6.37 12.38 -17.03
N LEU A 416 -6.90 13.32 -17.84
CA LEU A 416 -8.33 13.61 -17.90
C LEU A 416 -9.12 12.50 -18.58
N ASN A 417 -8.59 11.91 -19.65
CA ASN A 417 -9.20 10.78 -20.36
C ASN A 417 -9.33 9.55 -19.45
N LYS A 418 -8.35 9.30 -18.57
CA LYS A 418 -8.42 8.21 -17.58
C LYS A 418 -9.58 8.41 -16.60
N LEU A 419 -9.84 9.65 -16.16
CA LEU A 419 -11.01 9.95 -15.32
C LEU A 419 -12.32 9.77 -16.09
N ASP A 420 -12.38 10.21 -17.35
CA ASP A 420 -13.58 10.03 -18.18
C ASP A 420 -13.91 8.55 -18.38
N TYR A 421 -12.91 7.74 -18.70
CA TYR A 421 -13.09 6.30 -18.81
C TYR A 421 -13.54 5.67 -17.48
N LEU A 422 -12.96 6.09 -16.36
CA LEU A 422 -13.38 5.60 -15.05
C LEU A 422 -14.83 6.01 -14.70
N ASN A 423 -15.33 7.13 -15.21
CA ASN A 423 -16.73 7.53 -15.09
C ASN A 423 -17.67 6.58 -15.86
N GLU A 424 -17.22 6.05 -17.00
CA GLU A 424 -17.98 5.06 -17.77
C GLU A 424 -18.00 3.71 -17.06
N VAL A 425 -16.84 3.24 -16.61
CA VAL A 425 -16.70 1.96 -15.90
C VAL A 425 -17.49 1.97 -14.59
N SER A 426 -17.39 3.03 -13.79
CA SER A 426 -18.06 3.09 -12.47
C SER A 426 -19.60 2.96 -12.53
N LYS A 427 -20.22 3.11 -13.71
CA LYS A 427 -21.66 2.95 -13.96
C LYS A 427 -22.06 1.55 -14.42
N GLN A 428 -21.12 0.65 -14.67
CA GLN A 428 -21.40 -0.71 -15.14
C GLN A 428 -21.79 -1.65 -13.99
N SER A 429 -22.29 -2.84 -14.33
CA SER A 429 -22.56 -3.89 -13.33
C SER A 429 -21.27 -4.37 -12.67
N LEU A 430 -21.38 -4.92 -11.46
CA LEU A 430 -20.23 -5.45 -10.72
C LEU A 430 -19.43 -6.49 -11.52
N GLU A 431 -20.11 -7.41 -12.19
CA GLU A 431 -19.48 -8.45 -13.03
C GLU A 431 -18.68 -7.85 -14.18
N LYS A 432 -19.24 -6.85 -14.89
CA LYS A 432 -18.54 -6.15 -15.98
C LYS A 432 -17.36 -5.33 -15.46
N ASN A 433 -17.50 -4.74 -14.28
CA ASN A 433 -16.39 -4.05 -13.62
C ASN A 433 -15.27 -5.02 -13.30
N ILE A 434 -15.55 -6.15 -12.65
CA ILE A 434 -14.53 -7.16 -12.32
C ILE A 434 -13.82 -7.65 -13.59
N ALA A 435 -14.58 -7.95 -14.65
CA ALA A 435 -14.01 -8.41 -15.92
C ALA A 435 -13.16 -7.36 -16.65
N SER A 436 -13.33 -6.07 -16.35
CA SER A 436 -12.57 -4.97 -16.97
C SER A 436 -11.41 -4.47 -16.11
N ILE A 437 -11.23 -4.97 -14.88
CA ILE A 437 -10.10 -4.56 -14.03
C ILE A 437 -8.80 -4.88 -14.73
N SER A 438 -7.96 -3.87 -14.91
CA SER A 438 -6.63 -4.01 -15.51
C SER A 438 -5.57 -4.32 -14.46
N GLY A 439 -5.78 -3.90 -13.22
CA GLY A 439 -4.83 -4.18 -12.15
C GLY A 439 -5.09 -3.42 -10.85
N LEU A 440 -4.01 -3.30 -10.06
CA LEU A 440 -3.96 -2.60 -8.79
C LEU A 440 -2.89 -1.51 -8.83
N LEU A 441 -3.28 -0.27 -8.53
CA LEU A 441 -2.36 0.78 -8.08
C LEU A 441 -2.06 0.48 -6.61
N PHE A 442 -1.01 -0.30 -6.38
CA PHE A 442 -0.59 -0.66 -5.03
C PHE A 442 0.05 0.56 -4.37
N VAL A 443 -0.44 0.89 -3.18
CA VAL A 443 0.09 1.98 -2.36
C VAL A 443 0.20 1.47 -0.93
N CYS A 444 1.34 1.69 -0.28
CA CYS A 444 1.45 1.45 1.15
C CYS A 444 2.36 2.44 1.87
N PHE A 445 2.11 2.60 3.17
CA PHE A 445 2.83 3.47 4.08
C PHE A 445 3.58 2.68 5.15
N GLN A 446 4.77 3.15 5.48
CA GLN A 446 5.70 2.52 6.42
C GLN A 446 6.71 3.51 7.00
N LYS A 447 7.33 3.12 8.12
CA LYS A 447 8.49 3.83 8.70
C LYS A 447 9.79 3.49 7.97
N SER A 448 9.90 2.30 7.37
CA SER A 448 11.05 1.89 6.54
C SER A 448 10.57 1.03 5.38
N ILE A 449 10.99 1.38 4.15
CA ILE A 449 10.73 0.59 2.95
C ILE A 449 11.48 -0.74 3.05
N HIS A 450 12.76 -0.66 3.42
CA HIS A 450 13.62 -1.83 3.58
C HIS A 450 13.06 -2.83 4.60
N GLY A 451 12.72 -2.33 5.80
CA GLY A 451 12.25 -3.17 6.91
C GLY A 451 10.82 -3.70 6.76
N GLN A 452 10.04 -3.16 5.82
CA GLN A 452 8.61 -3.47 5.66
C GLN A 452 8.32 -3.92 4.22
N PHE A 453 7.99 -3.03 3.28
CA PHE A 453 7.60 -3.43 1.93
C PHE A 453 8.59 -4.39 1.25
N GLN A 454 9.88 -4.06 1.24
CA GLN A 454 10.89 -4.90 0.58
C GLN A 454 11.05 -6.25 1.27
N LYS A 455 10.93 -6.27 2.60
CA LYS A 455 10.92 -7.52 3.35
C LYS A 455 9.71 -8.39 2.99
N LEU A 456 8.51 -7.80 2.86
CA LEU A 456 7.33 -8.55 2.45
C LEU A 456 7.45 -9.10 1.02
N GLN A 457 8.04 -8.32 0.11
CA GLN A 457 8.21 -8.75 -1.29
C GLN A 457 9.39 -9.71 -1.44
N GLN A 458 10.62 -9.25 -1.17
CA GLN A 458 11.85 -9.99 -1.50
C GLN A 458 12.18 -11.11 -0.52
N ASP A 459 12.00 -10.86 0.79
CA ASP A 459 12.38 -11.84 1.82
C ASP A 459 11.26 -12.84 2.07
N TRP A 460 10.00 -12.47 1.78
CA TRP A 460 8.85 -13.31 2.02
C TRP A 460 8.23 -13.79 0.72
N ALA A 461 7.52 -12.95 -0.04
CA ALA A 461 6.73 -13.39 -1.20
C ALA A 461 7.58 -14.10 -2.28
N ASP A 462 8.74 -13.55 -2.60
CA ASP A 462 9.64 -14.08 -3.62
C ASP A 462 10.52 -15.24 -3.10
N ASP A 463 10.83 -15.25 -1.81
CA ASP A 463 11.69 -16.27 -1.23
C ASP A 463 10.91 -17.59 -1.07
N ARG A 464 11.26 -18.55 -1.92
CA ARG A 464 10.74 -19.92 -1.87
C ARG A 464 11.11 -20.63 -0.58
N ASN A 465 12.15 -20.17 0.11
CA ASN A 465 12.58 -20.68 1.41
C ASN A 465 11.88 -20.03 2.59
N PHE A 466 10.96 -19.09 2.37
CA PHE A 466 10.21 -18.44 3.43
C PHE A 466 8.77 -18.97 3.52
N PRO A 467 8.27 -19.25 4.73
CA PRO A 467 9.03 -19.47 5.96
C PRO A 467 9.97 -20.68 5.82
N LYS A 468 11.09 -20.66 6.58
CA LYS A 468 12.10 -21.73 6.54
C LYS A 468 11.55 -23.02 7.17
N ASN A 469 11.45 -24.08 6.37
CA ASN A 469 11.13 -25.46 6.75
C ASN A 469 12.02 -26.44 5.95
N GLN A 470 11.97 -27.75 6.24
CA GLN A 470 12.87 -28.77 5.64
C GLN A 470 12.89 -28.81 4.11
N ASP A 471 11.76 -28.55 3.44
CA ASP A 471 11.57 -28.77 1.99
C ASP A 471 11.37 -27.49 1.14
N SER A 472 11.52 -26.30 1.74
CA SER A 472 10.85 -25.06 1.30
C SER A 472 10.85 -24.72 -0.21
N ILE A 473 9.64 -24.71 -0.80
CA ILE A 473 9.29 -24.38 -2.20
C ILE A 473 8.06 -23.46 -2.26
N TYR A 474 8.02 -22.43 -1.42
CA TYR A 474 6.81 -21.64 -1.14
C TYR A 474 6.76 -20.27 -1.85
N LEU A 475 6.87 -20.22 -3.18
CA LEU A 475 6.66 -18.94 -3.90
C LEU A 475 5.25 -18.41 -3.64
N ASP A 476 5.08 -17.12 -3.34
CA ASP A 476 3.74 -16.50 -3.30
C ASP A 476 3.09 -16.59 -4.70
N PRO A 477 1.92 -17.22 -4.85
CA PRO A 477 1.32 -17.50 -6.14
C PRO A 477 0.71 -16.27 -6.82
N VAL A 478 0.54 -15.17 -6.10
CA VAL A 478 -0.08 -13.93 -6.59
C VAL A 478 0.99 -12.92 -6.98
N ILE A 479 1.89 -12.58 -6.05
CA ILE A 479 2.86 -11.49 -6.21
C ILE A 479 4.32 -11.96 -6.21
N GLY A 480 4.58 -13.24 -5.98
CA GLY A 480 5.93 -13.78 -5.94
C GLY A 480 6.60 -13.76 -7.32
N HIS A 481 7.78 -13.16 -7.39
CA HIS A 481 8.60 -13.10 -8.59
C HIS A 481 9.56 -14.30 -8.65
N PRO A 482 9.50 -15.15 -9.69
CA PRO A 482 10.35 -16.33 -9.80
C PRO A 482 11.80 -16.03 -10.24
N VAL A 483 12.18 -14.76 -10.44
CA VAL A 483 13.46 -14.35 -11.07
C VAL A 483 14.30 -13.40 -10.20
N THR A 484 14.42 -13.69 -8.92
CA THR A 484 15.29 -12.89 -8.05
C THR A 484 16.75 -13.31 -8.20
N LYS A 485 17.69 -12.38 -8.05
CA LYS A 485 19.13 -12.71 -8.01
C LYS A 485 19.51 -13.69 -6.89
N ARG A 486 18.65 -13.85 -5.89
CA ARG A 486 18.85 -14.75 -4.75
C ARG A 486 18.51 -16.20 -5.08
N LEU A 487 17.75 -16.44 -6.15
CA LEU A 487 17.23 -17.74 -6.53
C LEU A 487 17.74 -18.12 -7.92
N LEU A 488 18.84 -18.88 -7.94
CA LEU A 488 19.43 -19.38 -9.18
C LEU A 488 18.87 -20.75 -9.58
N ASP A 489 18.30 -21.52 -8.64
CA ASP A 489 17.77 -22.85 -8.93
C ASP A 489 16.43 -22.78 -9.70
N PRO A 490 16.16 -23.73 -10.61
CA PRO A 490 14.90 -23.80 -11.35
C PRO A 490 13.66 -23.73 -10.47
N LEU A 491 12.57 -23.17 -11.01
CA LEU A 491 11.29 -23.11 -10.32
C LEU A 491 10.72 -24.52 -10.12
N LYS A 492 10.29 -24.82 -8.89
CA LYS A 492 9.67 -26.10 -8.51
C LYS A 492 8.19 -25.89 -8.23
N GLU A 493 7.40 -26.93 -8.45
CA GLU A 493 5.96 -26.94 -8.16
C GLU A 493 5.73 -26.73 -6.66
N GLN A 494 4.75 -25.90 -6.29
CA GLN A 494 4.32 -25.80 -4.90
C GLN A 494 3.50 -27.03 -4.51
N LYS A 495 3.45 -27.36 -3.22
CA LYS A 495 2.65 -28.45 -2.64
C LYS A 495 1.29 -27.91 -2.16
N TRP A 496 0.17 -28.49 -2.59
CA TRP A 496 -1.19 -28.02 -2.25
C TRP A 496 -2.03 -29.09 -1.54
N PRO A 497 -2.79 -28.76 -0.48
CA PRO A 497 -3.56 -29.76 0.27
C PRO A 497 -4.82 -30.18 -0.50
N PRO A 498 -4.97 -31.46 -0.89
CA PRO A 498 -6.14 -31.92 -1.65
C PRO A 498 -7.43 -31.85 -0.84
N LYS A 499 -7.36 -32.07 0.48
CA LYS A 499 -8.48 -31.94 1.42
C LYS A 499 -8.11 -30.93 2.50
N TRP A 500 -9.12 -30.27 3.05
CA TRP A 500 -8.93 -29.32 4.14
C TRP A 500 -8.70 -30.06 5.46
N ASN A 501 -7.69 -29.65 6.22
CA ASN A 501 -7.38 -30.18 7.55
C ASN A 501 -7.13 -31.70 7.58
N SER A 502 -6.56 -32.26 6.52
CA SER A 502 -6.28 -33.70 6.41
C SER A 502 -4.81 -34.03 6.66
N GLY A 503 -4.42 -34.17 7.93
CA GLY A 503 -3.19 -34.87 8.36
C GLY A 503 -1.84 -34.26 7.95
N ASP A 504 -0.81 -34.60 8.75
CA ASP A 504 0.51 -33.93 8.77
C ASP A 504 1.56 -34.53 7.82
N SER A 505 1.16 -35.43 6.90
CA SER A 505 2.11 -36.09 6.00
C SER A 505 2.28 -35.28 4.71
N GLU A 506 3.51 -34.84 4.43
CA GLU A 506 3.82 -34.08 3.21
C GLU A 506 3.59 -34.88 1.91
N ASP A 507 3.53 -36.22 2.01
CA ASP A 507 3.26 -37.13 0.90
C ASP A 507 1.82 -37.06 0.39
N ASP A 508 0.92 -36.39 1.13
CA ASP A 508 -0.49 -36.22 0.76
C ASP A 508 -0.78 -34.95 -0.06
N PHE A 509 0.23 -34.12 -0.36
CA PHE A 509 0.02 -32.86 -1.08
C PHE A 509 0.12 -33.04 -2.60
N THR A 510 -0.74 -32.32 -3.35
CA THR A 510 -0.73 -32.31 -4.81
C THR A 510 0.27 -31.26 -5.30
N PRO A 511 1.25 -31.63 -6.15
CA PRO A 511 2.15 -30.66 -6.76
C PRO A 511 1.44 -29.87 -7.86
N TYR A 512 1.62 -28.55 -7.87
CA TYR A 512 1.20 -27.68 -8.97
C TYR A 512 1.94 -26.34 -8.89
N LEU A 513 2.29 -25.77 -10.05
CA LEU A 513 3.01 -24.50 -10.12
C LEU A 513 2.06 -23.33 -10.44
N PHE A 514 1.74 -22.53 -9.42
CA PHE A 514 0.93 -21.31 -9.51
C PHE A 514 1.80 -20.07 -9.35
N TYR A 515 1.90 -19.27 -10.42
CA TYR A 515 2.56 -17.97 -10.46
C TYR A 515 2.06 -17.22 -11.70
N ASN A 516 2.63 -16.03 -11.94
CA ASN A 516 2.56 -15.34 -13.23
C ASN A 516 1.24 -14.63 -13.56
N CYS A 517 0.43 -14.29 -12.57
CA CYS A 517 -0.86 -13.61 -12.77
C CYS A 517 -0.78 -12.09 -12.58
N VAL A 518 0.35 -11.58 -12.07
CA VAL A 518 0.61 -10.17 -11.81
C VAL A 518 1.93 -9.75 -12.47
N ARG A 519 1.95 -8.57 -13.09
CA ARG A 519 3.12 -7.98 -13.74
C ARG A 519 3.33 -6.55 -13.26
N ASN A 520 4.55 -6.22 -12.84
CA ASN A 520 4.90 -4.86 -12.44
C ASN A 520 5.02 -3.95 -13.68
N LYS A 521 4.22 -2.88 -13.74
CA LYS A 521 4.25 -1.85 -14.80
C LYS A 521 5.03 -0.60 -14.40
N GLY A 522 5.71 -0.67 -13.26
CA GLY A 522 6.58 0.36 -12.73
C GLY A 522 6.00 1.08 -11.52
N GLY A 523 6.81 1.96 -10.94
CA GLY A 523 6.49 2.64 -9.69
C GLY A 523 7.66 3.47 -9.19
N GLU A 524 7.51 4.00 -7.98
CA GLU A 524 8.56 4.77 -7.32
C GLU A 524 8.37 4.76 -5.79
N PHE A 525 9.46 5.01 -5.07
CA PHE A 525 9.49 5.25 -3.64
C PHE A 525 9.45 6.75 -3.33
N PHE A 526 8.53 7.14 -2.46
CA PHE A 526 8.34 8.51 -2.03
C PHE A 526 8.40 8.65 -0.52
N PHE A 527 8.48 9.89 -0.05
CA PHE A 527 8.20 10.28 1.32
C PHE A 527 7.03 11.28 1.32
N ALA A 528 6.09 11.09 2.25
CA ALA A 528 5.04 12.05 2.55
C ALA A 528 5.53 12.97 3.66
N PRO A 529 6.09 14.16 3.36
CA PRO A 529 6.59 15.05 4.40
C PRO A 529 5.48 15.61 5.29
N SER A 530 5.90 16.16 6.41
CA SER A 530 5.04 16.97 7.27
C SER A 530 4.50 18.22 6.55
N ILE A 531 3.33 18.69 6.97
CA ILE A 531 2.72 19.90 6.40
C ILE A 531 3.57 21.13 6.75
N SER A 532 4.13 21.19 7.95
CA SER A 532 5.01 22.25 8.42
C SER A 532 6.26 22.39 7.54
N PHE A 533 6.87 21.28 7.10
CA PHE A 533 7.94 21.35 6.10
C PHE A 533 7.46 22.00 4.81
N LEU A 534 6.31 21.56 4.28
CA LEU A 534 5.76 22.10 3.02
C LEU A 534 5.43 23.59 3.15
N GLU A 535 4.89 24.03 4.29
CA GLU A 535 4.59 25.44 4.57
C GLU A 535 5.86 26.31 4.64
N ASN A 536 7.01 25.72 4.97
CA ASN A 536 8.27 26.45 5.19
C ASN A 536 9.32 26.18 4.11
N ILE A 537 8.98 25.41 3.07
CA ILE A 537 9.94 24.93 2.06
C ILE A 537 10.64 26.04 1.26
N ALA A 538 10.02 27.22 1.17
CA ALA A 538 10.53 28.38 0.43
C ALA A 538 11.31 29.39 1.28
N ILE A 539 11.45 29.19 2.61
CA ILE A 539 12.08 30.18 3.51
C ILE A 539 13.51 30.54 3.10
N ASP A 540 14.30 29.57 2.63
CA ASP A 540 15.66 29.82 2.16
C ASP A 540 15.72 30.73 0.92
N CYS A 541 14.64 30.79 0.14
CA CYS A 541 14.53 31.66 -1.05
C CYS A 541 14.22 33.12 -0.70
N ILE A 542 13.73 33.39 0.51
CA ILE A 542 13.40 34.74 1.00
C ILE A 542 14.65 35.42 1.57
N LYS A 543 15.49 34.68 2.31
CA LYS A 543 16.75 35.20 2.87
C LYS A 543 17.75 35.64 1.79
N SER A 544 17.72 35.03 0.60
CA SER A 544 18.57 35.41 -0.55
C SER A 544 18.09 36.65 -1.32
N LEU A 545 16.90 37.18 -1.02
CA LEU A 545 16.38 38.42 -1.63
C LEU A 545 16.61 39.66 -0.74
N GLN A 546 17.09 39.46 0.50
CA GLN A 546 17.37 40.52 1.47
C GLN A 546 18.87 40.83 1.62
N ASN A 547 19.72 40.13 0.88
CA ASN A 547 21.13 40.42 0.65
C ASN A 547 21.34 40.71 -0.84
#